data_AF-M2UJ14-F1
#
_entry.id   AF-M2UJ14-F1
#
_cell.length_a   1.000
_cell.length_b   1.000
_cell.length_c   1.000
_cell.angle_alpha   90.00
_cell.angle_beta   90.00
_cell.angle_gamma   90.00
#
_symmetry.space_group_name_H-M   'P 1'
#
loop_
_entity.id
_entity.type
_entity.pdbx_description
1 polymer ?
#
loop_
_entity_poly.entity_id
_entity_poly.type
_entity_poly.pdbx_seq_one_letter_code
_entity_poly.pdbx_strand_id
1 'polypeptide(L)'
;MRTGLLSASLAMAVGVSALPSPQVMAGSLPELAAKLSGEASTLLTDLINGVAKALPAEAFKTQYSHTPVPIEEARAALEHYTFNMSEVIGSGKYDKRQSAQRCANPTIYIEWDRSNDDQRQKYFDAFKCLMSRPPSGQFAASKSRYEDLTALHQTLTPNVHDNGKFLPWHRAFIQLLRRLMHDECGYNGPMIWFDETRYAGRFAQSSLFSSKWLGSLGINGRCVTDGQFANLICNVGPGTSDQPHCLSRNGDGSVTKNCNQEYVDICNQYPDWAGMTRCSFSGVHGFGHNGIGGPMADVQASPCEPFFYFHHHFIDRNARIYTNSNPQWLSQTNGVDAFGNALTLDTKVNTMGMMPDLTIRDLLDTQSVPLCYRYDY
;
A
#
# COMPACT_ATOMS: atom_id res chain seq x y z
N MET A 1 49.40 -54.36 41.13
CA MET A 1 49.38 -54.56 39.66
C MET A 1 48.85 -53.28 39.02
N ARG A 2 49.65 -52.67 38.12
CA ARG A 2 49.31 -51.73 37.02
C ARG A 2 48.60 -50.41 37.41
N THR A 3 49.30 -49.27 37.49
CA THR A 3 49.75 -48.32 36.42
C THR A 3 48.66 -47.44 35.80
N GLY A 4 48.91 -46.11 35.83
CA GLY A 4 48.46 -45.12 34.83
C GLY A 4 47.44 -44.10 35.36
N LEU A 5 47.84 -42.86 35.69
CA LEU A 5 48.15 -41.69 34.84
C LEU A 5 46.96 -40.73 34.69
N LEU A 6 47.06 -39.63 35.46
CA LEU A 6 46.71 -38.23 35.18
C LEU A 6 45.72 -37.91 34.04
N SER A 7 44.67 -37.15 34.38
CA SER A 7 44.46 -35.84 33.73
C SER A 7 43.62 -34.92 34.63
N ALA A 8 44.11 -33.70 34.83
CA ALA A 8 43.45 -32.63 35.54
C ALA A 8 42.36 -32.01 34.65
N SER A 9 41.24 -31.59 35.24
CA SER A 9 40.32 -30.65 34.62
C SER A 9 39.94 -29.59 35.64
N LEU A 10 40.48 -28.41 35.40
CA LEU A 10 40.31 -27.18 36.14
C LEU A 10 38.86 -26.71 35.97
N ALA A 11 38.08 -26.70 37.05
CA ALA A 11 36.80 -26.00 37.07
C ALA A 11 37.08 -24.49 37.22
N MET A 12 36.98 -23.74 36.12
CA MET A 12 36.85 -22.29 36.18
C MET A 12 35.39 -21.91 35.98
N ALA A 13 34.80 -21.36 37.04
CA ALA A 13 33.56 -20.61 36.97
C ALA A 13 33.78 -19.37 36.09
N VAL A 14 32.92 -19.17 35.09
CA VAL A 14 32.76 -17.86 34.45
C VAL A 14 31.32 -17.44 34.71
N GLY A 15 31.18 -16.52 35.65
CA GLY A 15 29.95 -15.80 35.89
C GLY A 15 29.55 -15.04 34.62
N VAL A 16 28.26 -15.03 34.34
CA VAL A 16 27.65 -14.22 33.29
C VAL A 16 27.89 -12.75 33.63
N SER A 17 28.92 -12.16 33.05
CA SER A 17 29.10 -10.72 33.06
C SER A 17 28.07 -10.10 32.13
N ALA A 18 27.27 -9.21 32.70
CA ALA A 18 26.30 -8.38 31.99
C ALA A 18 26.95 -7.71 30.78
N LEU A 19 26.22 -7.70 29.65
CA LEU A 19 26.54 -6.84 28.51
C LEU A 19 26.67 -5.38 29.01
N PRO A 20 27.67 -4.62 28.57
CA PRO A 20 27.82 -3.24 29.02
C PRO A 20 26.61 -2.41 28.58
N SER A 21 26.17 -1.52 29.47
CA SER A 21 25.14 -0.53 29.21
C SER A 21 25.45 0.31 27.95
N PRO A 22 24.42 0.84 27.24
CA PRO A 22 24.55 1.57 25.96
C PRO A 22 25.50 2.79 25.98
N GLN A 23 25.91 3.25 27.16
CA GLN A 23 26.77 4.42 27.33
C GLN A 23 28.27 4.14 27.10
N VAL A 24 28.72 2.88 27.06
CA VAL A 24 30.15 2.55 26.86
C VAL A 24 30.53 2.46 25.37
N MET A 25 29.56 2.37 24.46
CA MET A 25 29.81 2.35 23.00
C MET A 25 29.94 3.77 22.40
N ALA A 26 29.52 4.82 23.11
CA ALA A 26 29.53 6.19 22.58
C ALA A 26 30.94 6.80 22.46
N GLY A 27 31.93 6.25 23.18
CA GLY A 27 33.29 6.81 23.25
C GLY A 27 34.22 6.41 22.10
N SER A 28 33.96 5.32 21.38
CA SER A 28 34.88 4.74 20.38
C SER A 28 34.40 4.86 18.93
N LEU A 29 33.16 5.29 18.71
CA LEU A 29 32.54 5.42 17.39
C LEU A 29 33.04 6.62 16.55
N PRO A 30 33.30 7.82 17.11
CA PRO A 30 33.87 8.93 16.34
C PRO A 30 35.26 8.62 15.78
N GLU A 31 36.06 7.83 16.52
CA GLU A 31 37.39 7.38 16.11
C GLU A 31 37.36 6.35 14.98
N LEU A 32 36.30 5.55 14.91
CA LEU A 32 36.08 4.57 13.82
C LEU A 32 35.62 5.28 12.54
N ALA A 33 34.76 6.30 12.66
CA ALA A 33 34.31 7.15 11.55
C ALA A 33 35.45 7.92 10.87
N ALA A 34 36.49 8.29 11.62
CA ALA A 34 37.69 8.96 11.12
C ALA A 34 38.64 8.05 10.31
N LYS A 35 38.48 6.71 10.41
CA LYS A 35 39.32 5.71 9.70
C LYS A 35 38.67 5.13 8.45
N LEU A 36 37.44 5.52 8.15
CA LEU A 36 36.68 5.06 6.99
C LEU A 36 36.83 6.05 5.82
N SER A 37 36.90 5.55 4.60
CA SER A 37 36.85 6.40 3.39
C SER A 37 35.54 7.18 3.35
N GLY A 38 35.51 8.30 2.61
CA GLY A 38 34.40 9.27 2.62
C GLY A 38 33.00 8.64 2.52
N GLU A 39 32.79 7.68 1.61
CA GLU A 39 31.50 6.99 1.48
C GLU A 39 31.13 6.15 2.71
N ALA A 40 32.09 5.45 3.32
CA ALA A 40 31.88 4.63 4.51
C ALA A 40 31.71 5.47 5.78
N SER A 41 32.38 6.62 5.88
CA SER A 41 32.21 7.59 6.96
C SER A 41 30.84 8.28 6.89
N THR A 42 30.38 8.60 5.67
CA THR A 42 29.03 9.14 5.43
C THR A 42 27.97 8.09 5.74
N LEU A 43 28.16 6.84 5.29
CA LEU A 43 27.26 5.73 5.60
C LEU A 43 27.13 5.51 7.12
N LEU A 44 28.25 5.53 7.85
CA LEU A 44 28.27 5.36 9.30
C LEU A 44 27.59 6.55 10.01
N THR A 45 27.79 7.78 9.52
CA THR A 45 27.16 9.00 10.06
C THR A 45 25.65 9.01 9.79
N ASP A 46 25.21 8.58 8.62
CA ASP A 46 23.80 8.45 8.23
C ASP A 46 23.10 7.35 9.07
N LEU A 47 23.78 6.22 9.29
CA LEU A 47 23.35 5.14 10.19
C LEU A 47 23.28 5.61 11.67
N ILE A 48 24.24 6.41 12.13
CA ILE A 48 24.28 6.96 13.50
C ILE A 48 23.20 8.03 13.70
N ASN A 49 22.88 8.82 12.67
CA ASN A 49 21.89 9.90 12.74
C ASN A 49 20.46 9.45 12.40
N GLY A 50 20.24 8.18 12.08
CA GLY A 50 18.93 7.66 11.72
C GLY A 50 18.39 8.20 10.39
N VAL A 51 19.28 8.50 9.43
CA VAL A 51 18.90 8.98 8.10
C VAL A 51 19.20 7.89 7.09
N ALA A 52 18.17 7.23 6.56
CA ALA A 52 18.35 6.28 5.47
C ALA A 52 18.58 7.02 4.14
N LYS A 53 19.40 6.47 3.25
CA LYS A 53 19.65 7.08 1.93
C LYS A 53 18.49 6.79 0.97
N ALA A 54 18.32 7.66 -0.02
CA ALA A 54 17.51 7.35 -1.19
C ALA A 54 18.20 6.25 -2.00
N LEU A 55 17.42 5.28 -2.46
CA LEU A 55 17.88 4.27 -3.41
C LEU A 55 17.68 4.77 -4.85
N PRO A 56 18.50 4.31 -5.81
CA PRO A 56 18.27 4.61 -7.22
C PRO A 56 16.91 4.09 -7.67
N ALA A 57 16.30 4.73 -8.67
CA ALA A 57 14.97 4.38 -9.16
C ALA A 57 14.85 2.90 -9.60
N GLU A 58 15.94 2.34 -10.10
CA GLU A 58 16.05 0.94 -10.52
C GLU A 58 15.88 -0.06 -9.37
N ALA A 59 16.19 0.34 -8.13
CA ALA A 59 16.00 -0.52 -6.96
C ALA A 59 14.52 -0.87 -6.72
N PHE A 60 13.60 -0.01 -7.18
CA PHE A 60 12.16 -0.19 -7.06
C PHE A 60 11.53 -0.93 -8.25
N LYS A 61 12.35 -1.34 -9.24
CA LYS A 61 11.92 -2.22 -10.35
C LYS A 61 12.11 -3.68 -9.92
N THR A 62 11.09 -4.25 -9.30
CA THR A 62 11.11 -5.56 -8.65
C THR A 62 10.31 -6.59 -9.45
N GLN A 63 10.19 -7.83 -8.94
CA GLN A 63 9.57 -8.95 -9.67
C GLN A 63 8.15 -8.66 -10.19
N TYR A 64 7.38 -7.83 -9.48
CA TYR A 64 5.98 -7.52 -9.81
C TYR A 64 5.81 -6.18 -10.53
N SER A 65 6.92 -5.46 -10.78
CA SER A 65 6.86 -4.22 -11.55
C SER A 65 6.33 -4.49 -12.95
N HIS A 66 5.41 -3.65 -13.39
CA HIS A 66 4.81 -3.73 -14.71
C HIS A 66 4.79 -2.35 -15.35
N THR A 67 4.92 -2.33 -16.67
CA THR A 67 4.73 -1.12 -17.46
C THR A 67 3.22 -0.91 -17.64
N PRO A 68 2.68 0.26 -17.26
CA PRO A 68 1.27 0.55 -17.47
C PRO A 68 0.96 0.62 -18.97
N VAL A 69 -0.27 0.24 -19.34
CA VAL A 69 -0.71 0.21 -20.74
C VAL A 69 -0.98 1.64 -21.21
N PRO A 70 -0.40 2.10 -22.33
CA PRO A 70 -0.72 3.41 -22.90
C PRO A 70 -2.22 3.57 -23.21
N ILE A 71 -2.74 4.79 -23.09
CA ILE A 71 -4.19 5.06 -23.25
C ILE A 71 -4.76 4.62 -24.60
N GLU A 72 -4.01 4.78 -25.69
CA GLU A 72 -4.45 4.34 -27.03
C GLU A 72 -4.53 2.82 -27.15
N GLU A 73 -3.62 2.10 -26.50
CA GLU A 73 -3.66 0.63 -26.44
C GLU A 73 -4.84 0.15 -25.58
N ALA A 74 -5.13 0.85 -24.48
CA ALA A 74 -6.29 0.55 -23.64
C ALA A 74 -7.61 0.76 -24.40
N ARG A 75 -7.71 1.82 -25.21
CA ARG A 75 -8.87 2.06 -26.07
C ARG A 75 -9.04 0.95 -27.10
N ALA A 76 -7.98 0.59 -27.81
CA ALA A 76 -8.01 -0.50 -28.79
C ALA A 76 -8.37 -1.84 -28.14
N ALA A 77 -7.86 -2.11 -26.94
CA ALA A 77 -8.19 -3.32 -26.19
C ALA A 77 -9.67 -3.41 -25.82
N LEU A 78 -10.30 -2.28 -25.46
CA LEU A 78 -11.75 -2.21 -25.20
C LEU A 78 -12.57 -2.43 -26.47
N GLU A 79 -12.19 -1.81 -27.60
CA GLU A 79 -12.90 -1.96 -28.89
C GLU A 79 -12.92 -3.41 -29.39
N HIS A 80 -11.85 -4.16 -29.12
CA HIS A 80 -11.73 -5.58 -29.48
C HIS A 80 -12.17 -6.54 -28.36
N TYR A 81 -12.67 -6.03 -27.24
CA TYR A 81 -13.04 -6.86 -26.11
C TYR A 81 -14.35 -7.62 -26.39
N THR A 82 -14.25 -8.94 -26.49
CA THR A 82 -15.43 -9.81 -26.60
C THR A 82 -15.77 -10.40 -25.25
N PHE A 83 -16.98 -10.18 -24.78
CA PHE A 83 -17.49 -10.76 -23.55
C PHE A 83 -18.81 -11.49 -23.83
N ASN A 84 -18.89 -12.75 -23.40
CA ASN A 84 -20.12 -13.51 -23.47
C ASN A 84 -20.76 -13.58 -22.10
N MET A 85 -21.90 -12.91 -21.93
CA MET A 85 -22.64 -12.89 -20.66
C MET A 85 -22.98 -14.31 -20.15
N SER A 86 -23.14 -15.30 -21.03
CA SER A 86 -23.41 -16.68 -20.60
C SER A 86 -22.25 -17.32 -19.83
N GLU A 87 -21.02 -16.79 -19.94
CA GLU A 87 -19.84 -17.27 -19.20
C GLU A 87 -19.87 -16.87 -17.71
N VAL A 88 -20.65 -15.84 -17.38
CA VAL A 88 -20.88 -15.42 -15.97
C VAL A 88 -22.09 -16.14 -15.37
N ILE A 89 -23.01 -16.61 -16.22
CA ILE A 89 -24.20 -17.38 -15.82
C ILE A 89 -23.87 -18.87 -15.78
N GLY A 90 -22.98 -19.27 -14.88
CA GLY A 90 -22.96 -20.64 -14.39
C GLY A 90 -24.30 -20.92 -13.67
N SER A 91 -24.88 -22.09 -13.88
CA SER A 91 -26.21 -22.58 -13.44
C SER A 91 -26.50 -22.58 -11.91
N GLY A 92 -25.76 -21.81 -11.13
CA GLY A 92 -26.05 -21.56 -9.72
C GLY A 92 -27.24 -20.63 -9.58
N LYS A 93 -28.23 -21.04 -8.78
CA LYS A 93 -29.30 -20.17 -8.30
C LYS A 93 -28.68 -18.83 -7.93
N TYR A 94 -29.11 -17.74 -8.59
CA TYR A 94 -28.96 -16.41 -8.04
C TYR A 94 -29.62 -16.48 -6.67
N ASP A 95 -28.85 -16.69 -5.61
CA ASP A 95 -29.29 -16.37 -4.27
C ASP A 95 -29.45 -14.87 -4.28
N LYS A 96 -30.67 -14.47 -4.68
CA LYS A 96 -31.23 -13.14 -4.47
C LYS A 96 -30.98 -12.86 -3.01
N ARG A 97 -29.86 -12.17 -2.73
CA ARG A 97 -29.56 -11.51 -1.46
C ARG A 97 -30.31 -12.15 -0.28
N GLN A 98 -29.66 -13.01 0.52
CA GLN A 98 -29.69 -12.61 1.93
C GLN A 98 -28.90 -11.30 1.94
N SER A 99 -29.63 -10.20 1.78
CA SER A 99 -29.05 -8.90 1.49
C SER A 99 -28.02 -8.59 2.54
N ALA A 100 -26.76 -8.44 2.14
CA ALA A 100 -25.85 -7.59 2.89
C ALA A 100 -26.66 -6.33 3.19
N GLN A 101 -26.94 -6.11 4.48
CA GLN A 101 -27.90 -5.11 4.89
C GLN A 101 -27.30 -3.76 4.50
N ARG A 102 -27.98 -3.02 3.60
CA ARG A 102 -27.60 -1.63 3.34
C ARG A 102 -27.61 -0.90 4.66
N CYS A 103 -26.49 -0.28 5.00
CA CYS A 103 -26.41 0.41 6.26
C CYS A 103 -27.19 1.72 6.18
N ALA A 104 -27.79 2.13 7.31
CA ALA A 104 -28.64 3.32 7.35
C ALA A 104 -27.84 4.61 7.10
N ASN A 105 -26.61 4.67 7.62
CA ASN A 105 -25.78 5.88 7.63
C ASN A 105 -24.35 5.55 7.14
N PRO A 106 -24.13 5.44 5.81
CA PRO A 106 -22.79 5.21 5.28
C PRO A 106 -21.88 6.41 5.59
N THR A 107 -20.68 6.12 6.09
CA THR A 107 -19.65 7.15 6.27
C THR A 107 -19.27 7.76 4.92
N ILE A 108 -19.10 9.07 4.86
CA ILE A 108 -18.67 9.76 3.65
C ILE A 108 -17.16 9.85 3.64
N TYR A 109 -16.53 9.31 2.60
CA TYR A 109 -15.12 9.55 2.29
C TYR A 109 -15.02 10.84 1.50
N ILE A 110 -14.15 11.75 1.95
CA ILE A 110 -14.14 13.14 1.50
C ILE A 110 -12.95 13.37 0.57
N GLU A 111 -13.18 14.06 -0.55
CA GLU A 111 -12.13 14.43 -1.49
C GLU A 111 -11.21 15.48 -0.85
N TRP A 112 -9.91 15.36 -1.12
CA TRP A 112 -8.86 16.18 -0.52
C TRP A 112 -9.16 17.68 -0.57
N ASP A 113 -9.52 18.25 -1.72
CA ASP A 113 -9.78 19.70 -1.84
C ASP A 113 -11.10 20.13 -1.19
N ARG A 114 -12.01 19.18 -0.93
CA ARG A 114 -13.26 19.41 -0.18
C ARG A 114 -13.10 19.26 1.33
N SER A 115 -12.03 18.60 1.78
CA SER A 115 -11.70 18.50 3.21
C SER A 115 -11.11 19.82 3.75
N ASN A 116 -11.33 20.08 5.03
CA ASN A 116 -10.71 21.22 5.73
C ASN A 116 -9.45 20.79 6.50
N ASP A 117 -8.66 21.77 6.95
CA ASP A 117 -7.39 21.52 7.62
C ASP A 117 -7.51 20.71 8.91
N ASP A 118 -8.60 20.83 9.68
CA ASP A 118 -8.82 20.03 10.88
C ASP A 118 -9.05 18.55 10.55
N GLN A 119 -9.82 18.27 9.49
CA GLN A 119 -10.04 16.91 9.00
C GLN A 119 -8.73 16.30 8.50
N ARG A 120 -7.97 17.07 7.69
CA ARG A 120 -6.67 16.66 7.16
C ARG A 120 -5.68 16.39 8.29
N GLN A 121 -5.59 17.26 9.28
CA GLN A 121 -4.67 17.10 10.39
C GLN A 121 -5.00 15.84 11.22
N LYS A 122 -6.27 15.61 11.54
CA LYS A 122 -6.68 14.39 12.26
C LYS A 122 -6.35 13.11 11.48
N TYR A 123 -6.51 13.13 10.15
CA TYR A 123 -6.18 11.99 9.29
C TYR A 123 -4.66 11.70 9.31
N PHE A 124 -3.83 12.74 9.18
CA PHE A 124 -2.37 12.62 9.25
C PHE A 124 -1.87 12.24 10.65
N ASP A 125 -2.53 12.72 11.71
CA ASP A 125 -2.22 12.33 13.09
C ASP A 125 -2.50 10.84 13.33
N ALA A 126 -3.54 10.28 12.70
CA ALA A 126 -3.81 8.84 12.76
C ALA A 126 -2.71 8.01 12.07
N PHE A 127 -2.19 8.46 10.93
CA PHE A 127 -1.02 7.82 10.30
C PHE A 127 0.21 7.84 11.21
N LYS A 128 0.57 9.02 11.72
CA LYS A 128 1.72 9.18 12.63
C LYS A 128 1.55 8.37 13.90
N CYS A 129 0.32 8.25 14.41
CA CYS A 129 0.02 7.37 15.52
C CYS A 129 0.37 5.91 15.17
N LEU A 130 -0.09 5.37 14.04
CA LEU A 130 0.28 4.01 13.60
C LEU A 130 1.79 3.82 13.39
N MET A 131 2.48 4.85 12.88
CA MET A 131 3.95 4.85 12.75
C MET A 131 4.67 4.83 14.11
N SER A 132 4.05 5.39 15.16
CA SER A 132 4.62 5.41 16.52
C SER A 132 4.29 4.16 17.35
N ARG A 133 3.30 3.36 16.93
CA ARG A 133 2.88 2.15 17.62
C ARG A 133 3.87 1.01 17.32
N PRO A 134 4.19 0.16 18.32
CA PRO A 134 5.07 -0.99 18.10
C PRO A 134 4.44 -1.95 17.07
N PRO A 135 5.26 -2.67 16.27
CA PRO A 135 4.74 -3.62 15.29
C PRO A 135 3.98 -4.76 15.98
N SER A 136 3.11 -5.43 15.23
CA SER A 136 2.34 -6.59 15.71
C SER A 136 3.22 -7.77 16.15
N GLY A 137 4.47 -7.82 15.66
CA GLY A 137 5.38 -8.96 15.80
C GLY A 137 5.14 -10.07 14.76
N GLN A 138 4.16 -9.91 13.86
CA GLN A 138 3.85 -10.88 12.81
C GLN A 138 4.85 -10.84 11.64
N PHE A 139 5.46 -9.68 11.39
CA PHE A 139 6.38 -9.46 10.28
C PHE A 139 7.75 -9.02 10.81
N ALA A 140 8.80 -9.74 10.44
CA ALA A 140 10.14 -9.53 10.99
C ALA A 140 10.77 -8.17 10.61
N ALA A 141 10.47 -7.68 9.41
CA ALA A 141 11.00 -6.42 8.90
C ALA A 141 10.34 -5.18 9.54
N SER A 142 9.05 -5.29 9.89
CA SER A 142 8.25 -4.17 10.41
C SER A 142 8.78 -3.63 11.73
N LYS A 143 8.89 -2.30 11.82
CA LYS A 143 9.27 -1.54 13.03
C LYS A 143 8.11 -0.77 13.63
N SER A 144 6.94 -0.76 12.99
CA SER A 144 5.73 -0.10 13.49
C SER A 144 4.45 -0.80 13.01
N ARG A 145 3.29 -0.43 13.58
CA ARG A 145 1.99 -0.88 13.05
C ARG A 145 1.72 -0.41 11.64
N TYR A 146 2.23 0.76 11.26
CA TYR A 146 2.16 1.24 9.89
C TYR A 146 2.94 0.31 8.94
N GLU A 147 4.15 -0.10 9.33
CA GLU A 147 4.95 -1.03 8.51
C GLU A 147 4.42 -2.46 8.49
N ASP A 148 3.56 -2.87 9.43
CA ASP A 148 2.83 -4.15 9.30
C ASP A 148 1.93 -4.14 8.04
N LEU A 149 1.35 -3.00 7.69
CA LEU A 149 0.53 -2.88 6.46
C LEU A 149 1.41 -3.06 5.21
N THR A 150 2.58 -2.44 5.20
CA THR A 150 3.56 -2.61 4.11
C THR A 150 4.02 -4.05 3.98
N ALA A 151 4.37 -4.71 5.09
CA ALA A 151 4.81 -6.11 5.08
C ALA A 151 3.69 -7.09 4.72
N LEU A 152 2.45 -6.82 5.15
CA LEU A 152 1.27 -7.58 4.72
C LEU A 152 1.12 -7.50 3.19
N HIS A 153 1.21 -6.30 2.63
CA HIS A 153 1.11 -6.08 1.19
C HIS A 153 2.24 -6.77 0.42
N GLN A 154 3.48 -6.63 0.88
CA GLN A 154 4.66 -7.29 0.33
C GLN A 154 4.47 -8.81 0.29
N THR A 155 3.93 -9.39 1.38
CA THR A 155 3.68 -10.84 1.51
C THR A 155 2.57 -11.33 0.60
N LEU A 156 1.46 -10.58 0.50
CA LEU A 156 0.28 -10.98 -0.25
C LEU A 156 0.30 -10.55 -1.72
N THR A 157 1.25 -9.71 -2.14
CA THR A 157 1.41 -9.24 -3.53
C THR A 157 1.23 -10.34 -4.59
N PRO A 158 1.85 -11.54 -4.48
CA PRO A 158 1.71 -12.61 -5.47
C PRO A 158 0.27 -13.09 -5.67
N ASN A 159 -0.59 -12.91 -4.66
CA ASN A 159 -1.96 -13.41 -4.65
C ASN A 159 -3.02 -12.34 -4.97
N VAL A 160 -2.63 -11.06 -5.00
CA VAL A 160 -3.60 -9.93 -4.98
C VAL A 160 -3.38 -8.91 -6.10
N HIS A 161 -2.34 -9.08 -6.93
CA HIS A 161 -2.11 -8.27 -8.13
C HIS A 161 -2.23 -9.10 -9.40
N ASP A 162 -2.54 -8.42 -10.51
CA ASP A 162 -2.74 -9.02 -11.82
C ASP A 162 -3.73 -10.21 -11.82
N ASN A 163 -4.82 -10.07 -11.05
CA ASN A 163 -5.89 -11.06 -11.01
C ASN A 163 -7.19 -10.44 -10.48
N GLY A 164 -8.28 -11.20 -10.49
CA GLY A 164 -9.61 -10.72 -10.11
C GLY A 164 -9.76 -10.35 -8.62
N LYS A 165 -8.81 -10.72 -7.75
CA LYS A 165 -8.81 -10.29 -6.34
C LYS A 165 -8.27 -8.87 -6.16
N PHE A 166 -7.72 -8.24 -7.20
CA PHE A 166 -7.10 -6.91 -7.11
C PHE A 166 -8.01 -5.87 -6.43
N LEU A 167 -9.15 -5.54 -7.03
CA LEU A 167 -10.07 -4.55 -6.45
C LEU A 167 -10.64 -4.95 -5.08
N PRO A 168 -11.19 -6.16 -4.88
CA PRO A 168 -11.76 -6.51 -3.57
C PRO A 168 -10.69 -6.58 -2.46
N TRP A 169 -9.49 -7.08 -2.75
CA TRP A 169 -8.42 -7.13 -1.74
C TRP A 169 -7.93 -5.73 -1.37
N HIS A 170 -7.70 -4.84 -2.34
CA HIS A 170 -7.29 -3.46 -2.03
C HIS A 170 -8.39 -2.67 -1.31
N ARG A 171 -9.67 -2.94 -1.60
CA ARG A 171 -10.80 -2.43 -0.82
C ARG A 171 -10.75 -2.94 0.62
N ALA A 172 -10.48 -4.23 0.85
CA ALA A 172 -10.29 -4.75 2.20
C ALA A 172 -9.07 -4.10 2.90
N PHE A 173 -8.00 -3.84 2.15
CA PHE A 173 -6.75 -3.26 2.68
C PHE A 173 -6.92 -1.80 3.15
N ILE A 174 -7.61 -0.95 2.39
CA ILE A 174 -7.94 0.42 2.84
C ILE A 174 -8.92 0.41 4.03
N GLN A 175 -9.78 -0.61 4.15
CA GLN A 175 -10.64 -0.79 5.32
C GLN A 175 -9.86 -1.27 6.54
N LEU A 176 -8.82 -2.09 6.35
CA LEU A 176 -7.88 -2.45 7.40
C LEU A 176 -7.18 -1.19 7.95
N LEU A 177 -6.67 -0.30 7.09
CA LEU A 177 -6.10 0.98 7.54
C LEU A 177 -7.11 1.75 8.39
N ARG A 178 -8.34 1.97 7.88
CA ARG A 178 -9.40 2.68 8.60
C ARG A 178 -9.66 2.07 9.97
N ARG A 179 -9.74 0.73 10.03
CA ARG A 179 -9.98 0.00 11.27
C ARG A 179 -8.84 0.20 12.27
N LEU A 180 -7.58 0.10 11.83
CA LEU A 180 -6.42 0.31 12.70
C LEU A 180 -6.36 1.76 13.22
N MET A 181 -6.62 2.74 12.35
CA MET A 181 -6.71 4.14 12.75
C MET A 181 -7.79 4.36 13.81
N HIS A 182 -8.96 3.73 13.65
CA HIS A 182 -10.05 3.84 14.63
C HIS A 182 -9.72 3.10 15.94
N ASP A 183 -9.44 1.80 15.86
CA ASP A 183 -9.34 0.91 17.02
C ASP A 183 -8.08 1.18 17.85
N GLU A 184 -6.98 1.59 17.24
CA GLU A 184 -5.67 1.75 17.92
C GLU A 184 -5.24 3.20 18.12
N CYS A 185 -5.81 4.12 17.33
CA CYS A 185 -5.47 5.54 17.37
C CYS A 185 -6.67 6.45 17.66
N GLY A 186 -7.86 5.90 17.87
CA GLY A 186 -9.07 6.67 18.21
C GLY A 186 -9.56 7.58 17.07
N TYR A 187 -9.15 7.31 15.83
CA TYR A 187 -9.55 8.12 14.69
C TYR A 187 -11.05 7.94 14.40
N ASN A 188 -11.79 9.05 14.46
CA ASN A 188 -13.22 9.10 14.18
C ASN A 188 -13.58 10.01 13.00
N GLY A 189 -12.58 10.46 12.25
CA GLY A 189 -12.76 11.30 11.07
C GLY A 189 -13.12 10.51 9.81
N PRO A 190 -13.47 11.21 8.73
CA PRO A 190 -13.69 10.58 7.42
C PRO A 190 -12.37 10.10 6.81
N MET A 191 -12.36 9.00 6.06
CA MET A 191 -11.22 8.73 5.19
C MET A 191 -11.15 9.82 4.10
N ILE A 192 -9.94 10.20 3.69
CA ILE A 192 -9.72 11.24 2.70
C ILE A 192 -9.12 10.61 1.45
N TRP A 193 -9.65 10.97 0.28
CA TRP A 193 -9.18 10.49 -1.02
C TRP A 193 -8.73 11.65 -1.90
N PHE A 194 -7.90 11.38 -2.90
CA PHE A 194 -7.37 12.40 -3.81
C PHE A 194 -7.90 12.16 -5.22
N ASP A 195 -8.55 13.16 -5.82
CA ASP A 195 -8.99 13.04 -7.21
C ASP A 195 -7.83 13.28 -8.17
N GLU A 196 -7.20 12.18 -8.57
CA GLU A 196 -6.06 12.20 -9.50
C GLU A 196 -6.42 12.81 -10.85
N THR A 197 -7.66 12.66 -11.32
CA THR A 197 -8.08 13.19 -12.64
C THR A 197 -7.99 14.72 -12.71
N ARG A 198 -8.19 15.42 -11.58
CA ARG A 198 -8.09 16.88 -11.49
C ARG A 198 -6.66 17.39 -11.60
N TYR A 199 -5.71 16.54 -11.27
CA TYR A 199 -4.29 16.85 -11.23
C TYR A 199 -3.45 16.02 -12.21
N ALA A 200 -4.05 15.32 -13.16
CA ALA A 200 -3.34 14.49 -14.13
C ALA A 200 -2.13 15.23 -14.74
N GLY A 201 -0.94 14.67 -14.56
CA GLY A 201 0.34 15.21 -15.03
C GLY A 201 0.92 16.37 -14.22
N ARG A 202 0.24 16.76 -13.14
CA ARG A 202 0.56 17.91 -12.30
C ARG A 202 0.23 17.68 -10.81
N PHE A 203 0.36 16.44 -10.33
CA PHE A 203 0.12 16.09 -8.91
C PHE A 203 0.85 17.02 -7.94
N ALA A 204 2.10 17.40 -8.25
CA ALA A 204 2.90 18.31 -7.42
C ALA A 204 2.30 19.73 -7.24
N GLN A 205 1.30 20.12 -8.05
CA GLN A 205 0.58 21.39 -7.89
C GLN A 205 -0.59 21.29 -6.89
N SER A 206 -0.95 20.08 -6.46
CA SER A 206 -1.96 19.88 -5.41
C SER A 206 -1.44 20.36 -4.06
N SER A 207 -2.33 20.94 -3.26
CA SER A 207 -2.02 21.29 -1.87
C SER A 207 -1.63 20.07 -1.02
N LEU A 208 -2.03 18.86 -1.44
CA LEU A 208 -1.65 17.61 -0.79
C LEU A 208 -0.13 17.40 -0.76
N PHE A 209 0.57 17.75 -1.84
CA PHE A 209 2.03 17.65 -1.98
C PHE A 209 2.73 18.96 -1.59
N SER A 210 2.35 19.51 -0.43
CA SER A 210 2.99 20.69 0.15
C SER A 210 3.76 20.33 1.42
N SER A 211 4.65 21.22 1.86
CA SER A 211 5.41 21.08 3.10
C SER A 211 4.54 21.08 4.38
N LYS A 212 3.25 21.40 4.28
CA LYS A 212 2.28 21.25 5.37
C LYS A 212 1.78 19.81 5.52
N TRP A 213 1.73 19.07 4.41
CA TRP A 213 1.03 17.78 4.30
C TRP A 213 1.99 16.67 3.89
N LEU A 214 1.91 16.10 2.67
CA LEU A 214 2.75 14.96 2.28
C LEU A 214 4.22 15.30 2.10
N GLY A 215 4.58 16.57 1.93
CA GLY A 215 5.90 17.00 1.48
C GLY A 215 6.00 17.01 -0.05
N SER A 216 7.14 17.46 -0.53
CA SER A 216 7.41 17.70 -1.95
C SER A 216 7.42 16.39 -2.76
N LEU A 217 6.91 16.44 -4.00
CA LEU A 217 6.82 15.29 -4.93
C LEU A 217 7.89 15.33 -6.02
N GLY A 218 8.06 16.46 -6.71
CA GLY A 218 8.97 16.66 -7.85
C GLY A 218 10.44 16.82 -7.45
N ILE A 219 10.98 15.93 -6.62
CA ILE A 219 12.30 16.07 -5.99
C ILE A 219 13.38 15.19 -6.61
N ASN A 220 13.14 14.63 -7.81
CA ASN A 220 14.11 13.89 -8.62
C ASN A 220 14.74 12.68 -7.89
N GLY A 221 13.91 11.86 -7.24
CA GLY A 221 14.33 10.64 -6.55
C GLY A 221 15.06 10.88 -5.22
N ARG A 222 15.10 12.13 -4.73
CA ARG A 222 15.69 12.46 -3.42
C ARG A 222 14.74 12.10 -2.28
N CYS A 223 15.30 12.01 -1.08
CA CYS A 223 14.51 11.84 0.15
C CYS A 223 13.57 13.03 0.36
N VAL A 224 12.36 12.74 0.83
CA VAL A 224 11.40 13.74 1.30
C VAL A 224 11.92 14.33 2.62
N THR A 225 12.18 15.63 2.64
CA THR A 225 12.75 16.36 3.79
C THR A 225 11.80 17.41 4.38
N ASP A 226 10.58 17.52 3.85
CA ASP A 226 9.52 18.42 4.28
C ASP A 226 8.19 17.66 4.44
N GLY A 227 7.14 18.34 4.92
CA GLY A 227 5.86 17.69 5.19
C GLY A 227 5.85 16.92 6.51
N GLN A 228 4.73 16.27 6.78
CA GLN A 228 4.50 15.52 8.03
C GLN A 228 5.20 14.16 8.04
N PHE A 229 5.75 13.74 6.90
CA PHE A 229 6.48 12.48 6.69
C PHE A 229 7.95 12.72 6.30
N ALA A 230 8.47 13.91 6.60
CA ALA A 230 9.88 14.24 6.40
C ALA A 230 10.79 13.21 7.09
N ASN A 231 11.81 12.74 6.37
CA ASN A 231 12.78 11.75 6.86
C ASN A 231 12.19 10.39 7.26
N LEU A 232 10.99 10.05 6.77
CA LEU A 232 10.43 8.71 6.97
C LEU A 232 11.38 7.65 6.39
N ILE A 233 11.68 6.63 7.19
CA ILE A 233 12.45 5.45 6.77
C ILE A 233 11.48 4.31 6.48
N CYS A 234 11.59 3.74 5.29
CA CYS A 234 10.95 2.49 4.88
C CYS A 234 11.89 1.32 5.20
N ASN A 235 11.50 0.45 6.13
CA ASN A 235 12.28 -0.75 6.48
C ASN A 235 11.86 -2.00 5.69
N VAL A 236 10.68 -1.96 5.06
CA VAL A 236 10.14 -3.05 4.23
C VAL A 236 10.43 -2.75 2.76
N GLY A 237 10.91 -3.75 2.03
CA GLY A 237 11.35 -3.60 0.63
C GLY A 237 12.71 -2.92 0.46
N PRO A 238 13.14 -2.60 -0.78
CA PRO A 238 12.42 -2.83 -2.03
C PRO A 238 12.21 -4.32 -2.34
N GLY A 239 11.09 -4.68 -2.96
CA GLY A 239 10.75 -6.05 -3.28
C GLY A 239 10.64 -6.86 -2.00
N THR A 240 11.48 -7.89 -1.85
CA THR A 240 11.59 -8.70 -0.61
C THR A 240 12.91 -8.48 0.14
N SER A 241 13.66 -7.42 -0.17
CA SER A 241 15.01 -7.23 0.37
C SER A 241 15.05 -6.66 1.79
N ASP A 242 14.00 -5.95 2.20
CA ASP A 242 13.90 -5.25 3.49
C ASP A 242 15.14 -4.39 3.82
N GLN A 243 15.68 -3.77 2.78
CA GLN A 243 16.78 -2.83 2.87
C GLN A 243 16.25 -1.47 3.33
N PRO A 244 16.64 -0.95 4.51
CA PRO A 244 16.18 0.36 4.95
C PRO A 244 16.57 1.48 3.99
N HIS A 245 15.61 2.32 3.62
CA HIS A 245 15.76 3.44 2.70
C HIS A 245 14.81 4.58 3.07
N CYS A 246 15.10 5.82 2.65
CA CYS A 246 14.17 6.92 2.91
C CYS A 246 12.96 6.86 1.98
N LEU A 247 11.86 7.49 2.41
CA LEU A 247 10.79 7.91 1.53
C LEU A 247 11.36 8.85 0.47
N SER A 248 11.43 8.40 -0.78
CA SER A 248 11.91 9.19 -1.92
C SER A 248 10.82 9.33 -2.97
N ARG A 249 10.87 10.42 -3.75
CA ARG A 249 9.86 10.72 -4.76
C ARG A 249 10.47 11.31 -6.02
N ASN A 250 9.91 10.93 -7.17
CA ASN A 250 10.29 11.49 -8.45
C ASN A 250 9.31 12.56 -8.92
N GLY A 251 8.01 12.24 -8.97
CA GLY A 251 6.97 13.17 -9.40
C GLY A 251 6.90 13.38 -10.92
N ASP A 252 6.88 12.29 -11.68
CA ASP A 252 6.86 12.33 -13.14
C ASP A 252 5.47 12.69 -13.69
N GLY A 253 5.32 13.97 -14.07
CA GLY A 253 4.14 14.50 -14.75
C GLY A 253 3.85 13.83 -16.11
N SER A 254 4.89 13.34 -16.80
CA SER A 254 4.71 12.68 -18.10
C SER A 254 4.06 11.29 -17.98
N VAL A 255 4.18 10.66 -16.81
CA VAL A 255 3.55 9.39 -16.47
C VAL A 255 2.15 9.63 -15.88
N THR A 256 2.06 10.47 -14.84
CA THR A 256 0.78 10.77 -14.14
C THR A 256 -0.26 11.48 -14.99
N LYS A 257 0.09 12.01 -16.18
CA LYS A 257 -0.89 12.56 -17.13
C LYS A 257 -1.94 11.55 -17.58
N ASN A 258 -1.63 10.25 -17.48
CA ASN A 258 -2.55 9.17 -17.84
C ASN A 258 -3.52 8.82 -16.70
N CYS A 259 -3.34 9.35 -15.49
CA CYS A 259 -4.32 9.30 -14.40
C CYS A 259 -5.44 10.32 -14.64
N ASN A 260 -6.02 10.34 -15.84
CA ASN A 260 -7.01 11.32 -16.29
C ASN A 260 -8.41 10.70 -16.41
N GLN A 261 -9.42 11.56 -16.58
CA GLN A 261 -10.81 11.12 -16.65
C GLN A 261 -11.08 10.20 -17.85
N GLU A 262 -10.45 10.45 -19.00
CA GLU A 262 -10.63 9.63 -20.20
C GLU A 262 -10.20 8.17 -19.96
N TYR A 263 -9.08 7.95 -19.28
CA TYR A 263 -8.64 6.59 -18.96
C TYR A 263 -9.60 5.91 -17.99
N VAL A 264 -10.08 6.63 -16.97
CA VAL A 264 -11.11 6.12 -16.04
C VAL A 264 -12.38 5.73 -16.81
N ASP A 265 -12.80 6.55 -17.77
CA ASP A 265 -13.98 6.30 -18.59
C ASP A 265 -13.80 5.07 -19.49
N ILE A 266 -12.60 4.86 -20.06
CA ILE A 266 -12.27 3.65 -20.84
C ILE A 266 -12.44 2.41 -19.95
N CYS A 267 -11.85 2.39 -18.76
CA CYS A 267 -11.96 1.22 -17.89
C CYS A 267 -13.40 0.96 -17.42
N ASN A 268 -14.17 2.03 -17.17
CA ASN A 268 -15.56 1.90 -16.74
C ASN A 268 -16.54 1.51 -17.86
N GLN A 269 -16.10 1.45 -19.12
CA GLN A 269 -16.89 0.97 -20.26
C GLN A 269 -16.81 -0.54 -20.49
N TYR A 270 -15.94 -1.26 -19.77
CA TYR A 270 -15.87 -2.72 -19.91
C TYR A 270 -17.22 -3.37 -19.55
N PRO A 271 -17.70 -4.34 -20.34
CA PRO A 271 -18.99 -4.97 -20.13
C PRO A 271 -19.03 -5.85 -18.87
N ASP A 272 -17.87 -6.15 -18.29
CA ASP A 272 -17.73 -7.03 -17.14
C ASP A 272 -16.73 -6.56 -16.07
N TRP A 273 -16.86 -7.16 -14.88
CA TRP A 273 -16.05 -6.82 -13.73
C TRP A 273 -14.57 -7.17 -13.92
N ALA A 274 -14.27 -8.32 -14.53
CA ALA A 274 -12.90 -8.77 -14.78
C ALA A 274 -12.16 -7.85 -15.75
N GLY A 275 -12.78 -7.46 -16.87
CA GLY A 275 -12.21 -6.53 -17.83
C GLY A 275 -11.95 -5.15 -17.22
N MET A 276 -12.93 -4.59 -16.49
CA MET A 276 -12.77 -3.32 -15.77
C MET A 276 -11.64 -3.40 -14.74
N THR A 277 -11.58 -4.48 -13.95
CA THR A 277 -10.53 -4.71 -12.95
C THR A 277 -9.14 -4.74 -13.60
N ARG A 278 -8.98 -5.47 -14.71
CA ARG A 278 -7.71 -5.55 -15.45
C ARG A 278 -7.30 -4.20 -16.02
N CYS A 279 -8.22 -3.47 -16.65
CA CYS A 279 -7.96 -2.12 -17.17
C CYS A 279 -7.55 -1.16 -16.06
N SER A 280 -8.24 -1.19 -14.92
CA SER A 280 -7.93 -0.33 -13.78
C SER A 280 -6.52 -0.63 -13.24
N PHE A 281 -6.15 -1.91 -13.12
CA PHE A 281 -4.83 -2.34 -12.63
C PHE A 281 -3.69 -1.90 -13.57
N SER A 282 -3.82 -2.17 -14.87
CA SER A 282 -2.78 -1.87 -15.85
C SER A 282 -2.76 -0.42 -16.32
N GLY A 283 -3.81 0.34 -16.03
CA GLY A 283 -3.96 1.74 -16.40
C GLY A 283 -3.64 2.70 -15.26
N VAL A 284 -4.65 3.44 -14.82
CA VAL A 284 -4.52 4.53 -13.85
C VAL A 284 -3.84 4.11 -12.54
N HIS A 285 -3.99 2.85 -12.10
CA HIS A 285 -3.25 2.30 -10.96
C HIS A 285 -1.73 2.32 -11.22
N GLY A 286 -1.30 1.62 -12.27
CA GLY A 286 0.12 1.56 -12.63
C GLY A 286 0.73 2.93 -12.92
N PHE A 287 0.01 3.83 -13.60
CA PHE A 287 0.49 5.20 -13.86
C PHE A 287 0.63 6.03 -12.59
N GLY A 288 -0.29 5.90 -11.63
CA GLY A 288 -0.21 6.61 -10.35
C GLY A 288 1.02 6.17 -9.57
N HIS A 289 1.20 4.85 -9.40
CA HIS A 289 2.37 4.28 -8.72
C HIS A 289 3.69 4.72 -9.35
N ASN A 290 3.86 4.46 -10.64
CA ASN A 290 5.12 4.71 -11.34
C ASN A 290 5.42 6.21 -11.50
N GLY A 291 4.39 7.05 -11.56
CA GLY A 291 4.53 8.48 -11.68
C GLY A 291 5.00 9.15 -10.39
N ILE A 292 4.57 8.66 -9.22
CA ILE A 292 5.15 9.12 -7.94
C ILE A 292 6.62 8.67 -7.83
N GLY A 293 6.92 7.43 -8.21
CA GLY A 293 8.27 6.86 -8.17
C GLY A 293 8.74 6.50 -6.76
N GLY A 294 10.03 6.16 -6.61
CA GLY A 294 10.59 5.77 -5.31
C GLY A 294 9.88 4.54 -4.73
N PRO A 295 9.67 4.46 -3.40
CA PRO A 295 8.92 3.37 -2.77
C PRO A 295 7.54 3.16 -3.37
N MET A 296 6.86 4.21 -3.83
CA MET A 296 5.53 4.09 -4.45
C MET A 296 5.54 3.26 -5.74
N ALA A 297 6.67 3.16 -6.45
CA ALA A 297 6.82 2.33 -7.65
C ALA A 297 7.21 0.87 -7.35
N ASP A 298 7.60 0.55 -6.11
CA ASP A 298 7.80 -0.83 -5.70
C ASP A 298 6.46 -1.48 -5.41
N VAL A 299 5.98 -2.30 -6.34
CA VAL A 299 4.66 -2.95 -6.23
C VAL A 299 4.50 -3.68 -4.89
N GLN A 300 5.56 -4.27 -4.34
CA GLN A 300 5.46 -5.03 -3.11
C GLN A 300 5.37 -4.13 -1.86
N ALA A 301 6.28 -3.16 -1.73
CA ALA A 301 6.38 -2.31 -0.53
C ALA A 301 5.83 -0.87 -0.70
N SER A 302 5.06 -0.61 -1.77
CA SER A 302 4.44 0.68 -2.04
C SER A 302 3.62 1.29 -0.89
N PRO A 303 2.98 0.52 0.02
CA PRO A 303 2.29 1.12 1.16
C PRO A 303 3.20 1.83 2.17
N CYS A 304 4.54 1.75 2.05
CA CYS A 304 5.40 2.63 2.83
C CYS A 304 5.11 4.11 2.53
N GLU A 305 4.82 4.45 1.26
CA GLU A 305 4.44 5.79 0.84
C GLU A 305 3.02 6.13 1.33
N PRO A 306 2.81 7.14 2.19
CA PRO A 306 1.46 7.49 2.67
C PRO A 306 0.48 7.88 1.55
N PHE A 307 0.96 8.39 0.41
CA PHE A 307 0.12 8.64 -0.77
C PHE A 307 -0.57 7.38 -1.31
N PHE A 308 -0.03 6.18 -1.06
CA PHE A 308 -0.61 4.90 -1.44
C PHE A 308 -2.10 4.81 -1.12
N TYR A 309 -2.49 5.23 0.08
CA TYR A 309 -3.87 5.10 0.53
C TYR A 309 -4.80 6.10 -0.15
N PHE A 310 -4.31 7.30 -0.50
CA PHE A 310 -5.06 8.25 -1.32
C PHE A 310 -5.28 7.71 -2.73
N HIS A 311 -4.23 7.13 -3.33
CA HIS A 311 -4.26 6.48 -4.63
C HIS A 311 -5.25 5.31 -4.66
N HIS A 312 -5.19 4.40 -3.68
CA HIS A 312 -6.10 3.26 -3.63
C HIS A 312 -7.54 3.64 -3.28
N HIS A 313 -7.78 4.74 -2.57
CA HIS A 313 -9.13 5.30 -2.47
C HIS A 313 -9.64 5.84 -3.81
N PHE A 314 -8.78 6.44 -4.65
CA PHE A 314 -9.15 6.84 -6.01
C PHE A 314 -9.51 5.64 -6.89
N ILE A 315 -8.69 4.57 -6.85
CA ILE A 315 -8.99 3.31 -7.54
C ILE A 315 -10.32 2.70 -7.05
N ASP A 316 -10.52 2.65 -5.74
CA ASP A 316 -11.74 2.13 -5.13
C ASP A 316 -12.99 2.94 -5.50
N ARG A 317 -12.88 4.28 -5.53
CA ARG A 317 -13.94 5.18 -5.98
C ARG A 317 -14.34 4.88 -7.43
N ASN A 318 -13.37 4.70 -8.32
CA ASN A 318 -13.64 4.42 -9.73
C ASN A 318 -14.36 3.07 -9.91
N ALA A 319 -13.93 2.03 -9.19
CA ALA A 319 -14.64 0.76 -9.12
C ALA A 319 -16.07 0.92 -8.57
N ARG A 320 -16.28 1.85 -7.63
CA ARG A 320 -17.62 2.15 -7.14
C ARG A 320 -18.48 2.90 -8.17
N ILE A 321 -17.91 3.81 -8.96
CA ILE A 321 -18.62 4.46 -10.09
C ILE A 321 -19.08 3.41 -11.10
N TYR A 322 -18.22 2.43 -11.41
CA TYR A 322 -18.57 1.32 -12.27
C TYR A 322 -19.80 0.56 -11.76
N THR A 323 -19.81 0.14 -10.50
CA THR A 323 -20.94 -0.62 -9.91
C THR A 323 -22.21 0.22 -9.71
N ASN A 324 -22.09 1.56 -9.56
CA ASN A 324 -23.27 2.43 -9.56
C ASN A 324 -23.96 2.44 -10.93
N SER A 325 -23.19 2.41 -12.02
CA SER A 325 -23.70 2.36 -13.40
C SER A 325 -24.11 0.95 -13.83
N ASN A 326 -23.51 -0.07 -13.20
CA ASN A 326 -23.68 -1.48 -13.50
C ASN A 326 -24.07 -2.27 -12.23
N PRO A 327 -25.28 -2.07 -11.68
CA PRO A 327 -25.68 -2.62 -10.39
C PRO A 327 -25.74 -4.15 -10.33
N GLN A 328 -25.76 -4.84 -11.47
CA GLN A 328 -25.66 -6.31 -11.53
C GLN A 328 -24.38 -6.82 -10.85
N TRP A 329 -23.28 -6.08 -10.95
CA TRP A 329 -21.98 -6.41 -10.34
C TRP A 329 -21.95 -6.19 -8.82
N LEU A 330 -23.06 -5.75 -8.19
CA LEU A 330 -23.22 -5.78 -6.73
C LEU A 330 -23.61 -7.17 -6.21
N SER A 331 -23.97 -8.11 -7.09
CA SER A 331 -24.46 -9.44 -6.73
C SER A 331 -23.88 -10.56 -7.58
N GLN A 332 -22.82 -10.29 -8.34
CA GLN A 332 -22.10 -11.28 -9.13
C GLN A 332 -20.64 -10.84 -9.30
N THR A 333 -19.77 -11.76 -9.67
CA THR A 333 -18.36 -11.51 -9.96
C THR A 333 -17.90 -12.44 -11.07
N ASN A 334 -16.83 -12.05 -11.77
CA ASN A 334 -16.08 -12.92 -12.67
C ASN A 334 -14.58 -12.63 -12.54
N GLY A 335 -13.76 -13.37 -13.32
CA GLY A 335 -12.31 -13.34 -13.23
C GLY A 335 -11.75 -14.51 -12.43
N VAL A 336 -10.42 -14.58 -12.38
CA VAL A 336 -9.68 -15.69 -11.74
C VAL A 336 -8.72 -15.17 -10.68
N ASP A 337 -8.34 -16.02 -9.73
CA ASP A 337 -7.23 -15.74 -8.82
C ASP A 337 -5.86 -15.99 -9.47
N ALA A 338 -4.78 -15.77 -8.72
CA ALA A 338 -3.40 -15.96 -9.17
C ALA A 338 -3.06 -17.39 -9.65
N PHE A 339 -3.89 -18.37 -9.33
CA PHE A 339 -3.73 -19.77 -9.76
C PHE A 339 -4.66 -20.13 -10.93
N GLY A 340 -5.42 -19.17 -11.46
CA GLY A 340 -6.37 -19.39 -12.54
C GLY A 340 -7.71 -19.96 -12.08
N ASN A 341 -7.98 -20.04 -10.78
CA ASN A 341 -9.28 -20.51 -10.29
C ASN A 341 -10.32 -19.41 -10.43
N ALA A 342 -11.50 -19.75 -10.94
CA ALA A 342 -12.62 -18.81 -11.05
C ALA A 342 -13.03 -18.28 -9.66
N LEU A 343 -13.22 -16.97 -9.58
CA LEU A 343 -13.73 -16.32 -8.37
C LEU A 343 -15.23 -16.50 -8.24
N THR A 344 -15.69 -16.66 -7.01
CA THR A 344 -17.11 -16.67 -6.64
C THR A 344 -17.37 -15.60 -5.58
N LEU A 345 -18.64 -15.31 -5.33
CA LEU A 345 -19.02 -14.40 -4.24
C LEU A 345 -18.51 -14.88 -2.88
N ASP A 346 -18.33 -16.19 -2.69
CA ASP A 346 -17.87 -16.78 -1.43
C ASP A 346 -16.34 -16.96 -1.38
N THR A 347 -15.61 -16.56 -2.42
CA THR A 347 -14.15 -16.51 -2.38
C THR A 347 -13.71 -15.57 -1.26
N LYS A 348 -12.87 -16.09 -0.36
CA LYS A 348 -12.32 -15.32 0.76
C LYS A 348 -11.19 -14.39 0.31
N VAL A 349 -11.17 -13.23 0.95
CA VAL A 349 -10.16 -12.19 0.90
C VAL A 349 -9.64 -12.05 2.34
N ASN A 350 -8.38 -12.42 2.55
CA ASN A 350 -7.76 -12.41 3.87
C ASN A 350 -6.68 -11.34 3.98
N THR A 351 -6.42 -10.92 5.21
CA THR A 351 -5.36 -9.97 5.59
C THR A 351 -4.41 -10.62 6.60
N MET A 352 -4.17 -11.92 6.44
CA MET A 352 -3.38 -12.75 7.37
C MET A 352 -3.77 -12.58 8.85
N GLY A 353 -5.07 -12.39 9.13
CA GLY A 353 -5.61 -12.25 10.48
C GLY A 353 -5.54 -10.84 11.08
N MET A 354 -5.03 -9.83 10.36
CA MET A 354 -5.03 -8.43 10.84
C MET A 354 -6.45 -7.85 10.95
N MET A 355 -7.38 -8.36 10.14
CA MET A 355 -8.83 -8.23 10.34
C MET A 355 -9.53 -9.54 9.97
N PRO A 356 -10.78 -9.76 10.43
CA PRO A 356 -11.57 -10.92 10.02
C PRO A 356 -11.63 -11.05 8.49
N ASP A 357 -11.53 -12.28 8.00
CA ASP A 357 -11.66 -12.58 6.57
C ASP A 357 -13.01 -12.08 6.05
N LEU A 358 -12.97 -11.42 4.90
CA LEU A 358 -14.15 -11.02 4.15
C LEU A 358 -14.31 -11.90 2.93
N THR A 359 -15.51 -11.99 2.40
CA THR A 359 -15.77 -12.61 1.10
C THR A 359 -15.86 -11.54 0.01
N ILE A 360 -15.74 -11.92 -1.27
CA ILE A 360 -16.03 -10.98 -2.37
C ILE A 360 -17.43 -10.39 -2.22
N ARG A 361 -18.41 -11.19 -1.77
CA ARG A 361 -19.77 -10.75 -1.46
C ARG A 361 -19.81 -9.56 -0.50
N ASP A 362 -19.00 -9.57 0.55
CA ASP A 362 -18.92 -8.50 1.54
C ASP A 362 -18.30 -7.21 0.98
N LEU A 363 -17.54 -7.35 -0.11
CA LEU A 363 -16.68 -6.28 -0.65
C LEU A 363 -17.29 -5.56 -1.85
N LEU A 364 -18.30 -6.10 -2.54
CA LEU A 364 -18.84 -5.46 -3.75
C LEU A 364 -19.66 -4.19 -3.47
N ASP A 365 -20.54 -4.22 -2.46
CA ASP A 365 -21.40 -3.09 -2.12
C ASP A 365 -20.86 -2.30 -0.92
N THR A 366 -20.15 -1.20 -1.20
CA THR A 366 -19.56 -0.33 -0.17
C THR A 366 -20.59 0.23 0.81
N GLN A 367 -21.86 0.34 0.42
CA GLN A 367 -22.93 0.85 1.28
C GLN A 367 -23.67 -0.24 2.07
N SER A 368 -23.20 -1.47 2.01
CA SER A 368 -23.69 -2.58 2.83
C SER A 368 -22.71 -2.92 3.95
N VAL A 369 -23.22 -3.50 5.03
CA VAL A 369 -22.40 -4.11 6.08
C VAL A 369 -21.59 -5.27 5.46
N PRO A 370 -20.29 -5.40 5.75
CA PRO A 370 -19.53 -4.74 6.81
C PRO A 370 -18.83 -3.41 6.44
N LEU A 371 -18.94 -2.94 5.20
CA LEU A 371 -18.18 -1.76 4.73
C LEU A 371 -18.79 -0.43 5.18
N CYS A 372 -20.05 -0.20 4.86
CA CYS A 372 -20.82 0.99 5.22
C CYS A 372 -20.14 2.36 4.95
N TYR A 373 -19.74 2.61 3.70
CA TYR A 373 -19.22 3.90 3.25
C TYR A 373 -19.64 4.27 1.82
N ARG A 374 -19.51 5.55 1.49
CA ARG A 374 -19.64 6.10 0.14
C ARG A 374 -18.64 7.23 -0.06
N TYR A 375 -18.28 7.51 -1.31
CA TYR A 375 -17.51 8.70 -1.66
C TYR A 375 -18.43 9.92 -1.75
N ASP A 376 -17.87 11.11 -1.55
CA ASP A 376 -18.46 12.34 -2.04
C ASP A 376 -18.28 12.39 -3.57
N TYR A 377 -19.38 12.39 -4.32
CA TYR A 377 -19.33 12.45 -5.77
C TYR A 377 -19.18 13.88 -6.26
#